data_AF-A0A7C4TF33-F1
#
_entry.id   AF-A0A7C4TF33-F1
#
_cell.length_a   1.000
_cell.length_b   1.000
_cell.length_c   1.000
_cell.angle_alpha   90.00
_cell.angle_beta   90.00
_cell.angle_gamma   90.00
#
_symmetry.space_group_name_H-M   'P 1'
#
loop_
_entity.id
_entity.type
_entity.pdbx_description
1 polymer ?
#
loop_
_entity_poly.entity_id
_entity_poly.type
_entity_poly.pdbx_seq_one_letter_code
_entity_poly.pdbx_strand_id
1 'polypeptide(L)'
;MPVNTITKCIEAMTRGDYKTAYNYFSFIDKSTKTEPEFVRENEFSKIDSQLMTLTSNRIEYKIFDTTIYKDSILAILKITIPEIMRERMRYFFATPYKEKKIDSLITAEKKCINFFTIEGQVQLIKEIEGWRIYGNWRRIRDEEAKKSQVVIDYIRDSIKIAKNIRIREFQDTRRVCLEGSLKNYGKRILCDVEVMIICYEKNRKPCYILSIHPVNENEKPLKPGKSKIFQVDLSTAPATWTKEVDIKVVNCKFKD
;
A
#
# COMPACT_ATOMS: atom_id res chain seq x y z
N MET A 1 -25.68 -21.52 -6.07
CA MET A 1 -24.55 -22.45 -6.30
C MET A 1 -23.25 -21.75 -5.93
N PRO A 2 -22.26 -22.44 -5.33
CA PRO A 2 -20.99 -21.86 -4.88
C PRO A 2 -20.23 -21.11 -5.98
N VAL A 3 -20.19 -21.69 -7.18
CA VAL A 3 -19.55 -21.09 -8.37
C VAL A 3 -20.16 -19.73 -8.70
N ASN A 4 -21.49 -19.59 -8.59
CA ASN A 4 -22.16 -18.31 -8.86
C ASN A 4 -21.76 -17.22 -7.86
N THR A 5 -21.41 -17.57 -6.61
CA THR A 5 -20.92 -16.58 -5.62
C THR A 5 -19.57 -16.01 -6.06
N ILE A 6 -18.62 -16.88 -6.45
CA ILE A 6 -17.31 -16.45 -6.97
C ILE A 6 -17.49 -15.55 -8.19
N THR A 7 -18.23 -16.03 -9.20
CA THR A 7 -18.49 -15.30 -10.44
C THR A 7 -19.07 -13.91 -10.19
N LYS A 8 -20.15 -13.82 -9.41
CA LYS A 8 -20.80 -12.53 -9.14
C LYS A 8 -19.92 -11.56 -8.36
N CYS A 9 -19.08 -12.06 -7.46
CA CYS A 9 -18.12 -11.23 -6.75
C CYS A 9 -17.05 -10.68 -7.69
N ILE A 10 -16.46 -11.53 -8.55
CA ILE A 10 -15.49 -11.09 -9.57
C ILE A 10 -16.12 -10.03 -10.47
N GLU A 11 -17.32 -10.28 -11.02
CA GLU A 11 -18.02 -9.32 -11.87
C GLU A 11 -18.31 -7.98 -11.18
N ALA A 12 -18.65 -8.00 -9.88
CA ALA A 12 -18.84 -6.78 -9.12
C ALA A 12 -17.53 -6.00 -8.96
N MET A 13 -16.43 -6.70 -8.58
CA MET A 13 -15.10 -6.08 -8.45
C MET A 13 -14.59 -5.51 -9.77
N THR A 14 -14.79 -6.21 -10.88
CA THR A 14 -14.32 -5.77 -12.22
C THR A 14 -15.12 -4.61 -12.77
N ARG A 15 -16.37 -4.43 -12.34
CA ARG A 15 -17.18 -3.23 -12.62
C ARG A 15 -16.91 -2.07 -11.65
N GLY A 16 -16.05 -2.26 -10.65
CA GLY A 16 -15.84 -1.26 -9.58
C GLY A 16 -17.01 -1.14 -8.60
N ASP A 17 -17.97 -2.06 -8.63
CA ASP A 17 -19.10 -2.10 -7.69
C ASP A 17 -18.67 -2.85 -6.42
N TYR A 18 -17.78 -2.20 -5.66
CA TYR A 18 -17.21 -2.79 -4.45
C TYR A 18 -18.22 -2.96 -3.32
N LYS A 19 -19.30 -2.18 -3.32
CA LYS A 19 -20.40 -2.37 -2.39
C LYS A 19 -21.11 -3.70 -2.65
N THR A 20 -21.43 -4.01 -3.91
CA THR A 20 -21.99 -5.31 -4.26
C THR A 20 -20.99 -6.44 -4.03
N ALA A 21 -19.70 -6.23 -4.35
CA ALA A 21 -18.66 -7.22 -4.09
C ALA A 21 -18.55 -7.58 -2.60
N TYR A 22 -18.58 -6.58 -1.71
CA TYR A 22 -18.54 -6.73 -0.26
C TYR A 22 -19.62 -7.68 0.28
N ASN A 23 -20.81 -7.66 -0.33
CA ASN A 23 -21.92 -8.51 0.08
C ASN A 23 -21.64 -10.01 -0.11
N TYR A 24 -20.72 -10.40 -0.99
CA TYR A 24 -20.34 -11.79 -1.20
C TYR A 24 -19.32 -12.33 -0.19
N PHE A 25 -18.69 -11.46 0.62
CA PHE A 25 -17.73 -11.90 1.65
C PHE A 25 -18.41 -12.42 2.91
N SER A 26 -17.67 -13.26 3.64
CA SER A 26 -18.11 -13.92 4.87
C SER A 26 -18.38 -12.94 6.01
N PHE A 27 -19.26 -13.32 6.93
CA PHE A 27 -19.52 -12.54 8.14
C PHE A 27 -18.25 -12.36 8.99
N ILE A 28 -17.38 -13.38 9.02
CA ILE A 28 -16.09 -13.33 9.73
C ILE A 28 -15.21 -12.22 9.15
N ASP A 29 -15.10 -12.11 7.82
CA ASP A 29 -14.34 -11.04 7.18
C ASP A 29 -14.98 -9.67 7.43
N LYS A 30 -16.32 -9.57 7.35
CA LYS A 30 -17.07 -8.33 7.64
C LYS A 30 -16.92 -7.84 9.07
N SER A 31 -16.65 -8.74 10.04
CA SER A 31 -16.31 -8.36 11.42
C SER A 31 -14.91 -7.76 11.56
N THR A 32 -14.04 -8.02 10.56
CA THR A 32 -12.68 -7.47 10.52
C THR A 32 -12.66 -6.13 9.80
N LYS A 33 -13.26 -6.04 8.61
CA LYS A 33 -13.23 -4.84 7.76
C LYS A 33 -14.65 -4.47 7.37
N THR A 34 -15.02 -3.22 7.62
CA THR A 34 -16.36 -2.70 7.34
C THR A 34 -16.56 -2.40 5.85
N GLU A 35 -17.81 -2.26 5.40
CA GLU A 35 -18.12 -1.89 4.01
C GLU A 35 -17.46 -0.57 3.61
N PRO A 36 -17.55 0.54 4.39
CA PRO A 36 -16.93 1.80 3.99
C PRO A 36 -15.40 1.73 3.91
N GLU A 37 -14.75 0.94 4.77
CA GLU A 37 -13.31 0.70 4.69
C GLU A 37 -12.95 -0.08 3.43
N PHE A 38 -13.67 -1.18 3.15
CA PHE A 38 -13.45 -1.99 1.96
C PHE A 38 -13.66 -1.18 0.68
N VAL A 39 -14.73 -0.40 0.58
CA VAL A 39 -15.00 0.44 -0.59
C VAL A 39 -13.90 1.48 -0.76
N ARG A 40 -13.50 2.20 0.29
CA ARG A 40 -12.46 3.24 0.22
C ARG A 40 -11.10 2.69 -0.22
N GLU A 41 -10.70 1.52 0.29
CA GLU A 41 -9.44 0.88 -0.09
C GLU A 41 -9.42 0.40 -1.55
N ASN A 42 -10.58 0.13 -2.13
CA ASN A 42 -10.70 -0.43 -3.47
C ASN A 42 -11.17 0.59 -4.53
N GLU A 43 -11.69 1.74 -4.11
CA GLU A 43 -12.17 2.80 -5.00
C GLU A 43 -11.09 3.21 -6.02
N PHE A 44 -11.53 3.43 -7.25
CA PHE A 44 -10.67 3.82 -8.35
C PHE A 44 -10.53 5.34 -8.39
N SER A 45 -9.32 5.83 -8.68
CA SER A 45 -9.19 7.23 -9.10
C SER A 45 -9.98 7.45 -10.39
N LYS A 46 -10.31 8.72 -10.71
CA LYS A 46 -11.02 9.04 -11.96
C LYS A 46 -10.32 8.46 -13.21
N ILE A 47 -8.99 8.46 -13.20
CA ILE A 47 -8.18 7.90 -14.29
C ILE A 47 -8.30 6.37 -14.30
N ASP A 48 -8.20 5.71 -13.14
CA ASP A 48 -8.32 4.25 -13.08
C ASP A 48 -9.71 3.79 -13.51
N SER A 49 -10.78 4.52 -13.16
CA SER A 49 -12.15 4.21 -13.59
C SER A 49 -12.32 4.25 -15.12
N GLN A 50 -11.65 5.20 -15.80
CA GLN A 50 -11.63 5.26 -17.26
C GLN A 50 -10.88 4.04 -17.84
N LEU A 51 -9.72 3.70 -17.28
CA LEU A 51 -8.95 2.53 -17.70
C LEU A 51 -9.72 1.22 -17.47
N MET A 52 -10.48 1.12 -16.38
CA MET A 52 -11.33 -0.03 -16.08
C MET A 52 -12.42 -0.22 -17.12
N THR A 53 -13.09 0.86 -17.53
CA THR A 53 -14.08 0.81 -18.62
C THR A 53 -13.47 0.24 -19.90
N LEU A 54 -12.25 0.67 -20.24
CA LEU A 54 -11.53 0.23 -21.44
C LEU A 54 -11.00 -1.21 -21.40
N THR A 55 -10.81 -1.76 -20.20
CA THR A 55 -10.17 -3.07 -20.00
C THR A 55 -11.13 -4.16 -19.54
N SER A 56 -12.33 -3.79 -19.08
CA SER A 56 -13.33 -4.71 -18.51
C SER A 56 -13.67 -5.90 -19.41
N ASN A 57 -13.75 -5.69 -20.73
CA ASN A 57 -14.06 -6.74 -21.71
C ASN A 57 -12.92 -7.74 -21.95
N ARG A 58 -11.73 -7.49 -21.41
CA ARG A 58 -10.56 -8.39 -21.49
C ARG A 58 -10.28 -9.12 -20.18
N ILE A 59 -11.14 -8.93 -19.18
CA ILE A 59 -11.00 -9.66 -17.93
C ILE A 59 -11.58 -11.05 -18.13
N GLU A 60 -10.71 -12.04 -18.02
CA GLU A 60 -11.05 -13.45 -18.22
C GLU A 60 -10.78 -14.20 -16.94
N TYR A 61 -11.62 -15.17 -16.60
CA TYR A 61 -11.36 -16.04 -15.47
C TYR A 61 -11.86 -17.46 -15.73
N LYS A 62 -11.19 -18.42 -15.09
CA LYS A 62 -11.53 -19.84 -15.15
C LYS A 62 -11.31 -20.50 -13.80
N ILE A 63 -12.32 -21.21 -13.32
CA ILE A 63 -12.20 -22.10 -12.17
C ILE A 63 -11.70 -23.44 -12.71
N PHE A 64 -10.53 -23.88 -12.24
CA PHE A 64 -9.89 -25.10 -12.72
C PHE A 64 -10.26 -26.33 -11.90
N ASP A 65 -10.38 -26.14 -10.60
CA ASP A 65 -10.60 -27.23 -9.66
C ASP A 65 -11.42 -26.72 -8.48
N THR A 66 -12.19 -27.63 -7.88
CA THR A 66 -12.98 -27.36 -6.68
C THR A 66 -12.93 -28.56 -5.75
N THR A 67 -12.36 -28.37 -4.57
CA THR A 67 -12.43 -29.34 -3.48
C THR A 67 -13.57 -28.96 -2.53
N ILE A 68 -14.54 -29.86 -2.38
CA ILE A 68 -15.71 -29.65 -1.52
C ILE A 68 -15.49 -30.34 -0.17
N TYR A 69 -15.60 -29.58 0.90
CA TYR A 69 -15.68 -30.06 2.27
C TYR A 69 -17.11 -29.89 2.79
N LYS A 70 -17.38 -30.37 4.01
CA LYS A 70 -18.73 -30.32 4.60
C LYS A 70 -19.33 -28.91 4.59
N ASP A 71 -18.57 -27.93 5.10
CA ASP A 71 -19.03 -26.55 5.28
C ASP A 71 -18.13 -25.52 4.60
N SER A 72 -17.21 -25.97 3.74
CA SER A 72 -16.30 -25.10 2.99
C SER A 72 -15.99 -25.65 1.60
N ILE A 73 -15.65 -24.78 0.67
CA ILE A 73 -15.18 -25.14 -0.66
C ILE A 73 -13.87 -24.42 -0.92
N LEU A 74 -12.89 -25.12 -1.48
CA LEU A 74 -11.66 -24.52 -1.97
C LEU A 74 -11.70 -24.56 -3.50
N ALA A 75 -11.74 -23.40 -4.14
CA ALA A 75 -11.72 -23.28 -5.59
C ALA A 75 -10.35 -22.75 -6.05
N ILE A 76 -9.76 -23.40 -7.06
CA ILE A 76 -8.56 -22.91 -7.73
C ILE A 76 -9.00 -22.10 -8.95
N LEU A 77 -8.67 -20.81 -8.93
CA LEU A 77 -9.04 -19.84 -9.95
C LEU A 77 -7.79 -19.36 -10.67
N LYS A 78 -7.92 -19.16 -11.98
CA LYS A 78 -7.02 -18.31 -12.75
C LYS A 78 -7.79 -17.15 -13.35
N ILE A 79 -7.28 -15.94 -13.13
CA ILE A 79 -7.92 -14.71 -13.58
C ILE A 79 -6.88 -13.81 -14.26
N THR A 80 -7.21 -13.31 -15.44
CA THR A 80 -6.43 -12.34 -16.19
C THR A 80 -7.05 -10.97 -15.99
N ILE A 81 -6.31 -10.05 -15.36
CA ILE A 81 -6.79 -8.72 -15.00
C ILE A 81 -5.77 -7.64 -15.42
N PRO A 82 -6.21 -6.39 -15.61
CA PRO A 82 -5.30 -5.28 -15.83
C PRO A 82 -4.47 -5.00 -14.56
N GLU A 83 -3.24 -4.51 -14.73
CA GLU A 83 -2.29 -4.24 -13.64
C GLU A 83 -2.87 -3.37 -12.52
N ILE A 84 -3.73 -2.41 -12.87
CA ILE A 84 -4.40 -1.52 -11.92
C ILE A 84 -5.30 -2.25 -10.91
N MET A 85 -5.72 -3.48 -11.20
CA MET A 85 -6.52 -4.31 -10.29
C MET A 85 -5.69 -5.22 -9.39
N ARG A 86 -4.38 -5.36 -9.64
CA ARG A 86 -3.52 -6.37 -9.02
C ARG A 86 -3.61 -6.38 -7.50
N GLU A 87 -3.34 -5.24 -6.86
CA GLU A 87 -3.39 -5.14 -5.40
C GLU A 87 -4.81 -5.27 -4.81
N ARG A 88 -5.84 -4.86 -5.57
CA ARG A 88 -7.24 -4.92 -5.13
C ARG A 88 -7.77 -6.36 -5.09
N MET A 89 -7.25 -7.22 -5.96
CA MET A 89 -7.60 -8.64 -5.95
C MET A 89 -6.99 -9.43 -4.78
N ARG A 90 -6.04 -8.85 -4.03
CA ARG A 90 -5.41 -9.54 -2.90
C ARG A 90 -6.40 -9.99 -1.83
N TYR A 91 -7.45 -9.21 -1.59
CA TYR A 91 -8.48 -9.53 -0.58
C TYR A 91 -9.47 -10.62 -1.00
N PHE A 92 -9.46 -10.98 -2.28
CA PHE A 92 -10.33 -11.99 -2.85
C PHE A 92 -9.76 -13.41 -2.68
N PHE A 93 -8.43 -13.55 -2.62
CA PHE A 93 -7.76 -14.83 -2.45
C PHE A 93 -7.48 -15.15 -0.98
N ALA A 94 -7.74 -16.39 -0.57
CA ALA A 94 -7.55 -16.85 0.81
C ALA A 94 -6.05 -17.06 1.17
N THR A 95 -5.23 -17.31 0.15
CA THR A 95 -3.79 -17.57 0.25
C THR A 95 -3.00 -16.64 -0.67
N PRO A 96 -1.68 -16.47 -0.45
CA PRO A 96 -0.81 -15.88 -1.46
C PRO A 96 -0.99 -16.60 -2.80
N TYR A 97 -1.02 -15.83 -3.88
CA TYR A 97 -1.29 -16.32 -5.23
C TYR A 97 -0.03 -16.22 -6.10
N LYS A 98 0.02 -17.01 -7.16
CA LYS A 98 1.10 -16.96 -8.15
C LYS A 98 0.73 -15.97 -9.25
N GLU A 99 1.67 -15.12 -9.61
CA GLU A 99 1.48 -14.12 -10.66
C GLU A 99 2.37 -14.43 -11.87
N LYS A 100 1.80 -14.27 -13.06
CA LYS A 100 2.54 -14.28 -14.31
C LYS A 100 2.17 -13.05 -15.13
N LYS A 101 3.14 -12.19 -15.42
CA LYS A 101 2.96 -11.07 -16.36
C LYS A 101 2.67 -11.62 -17.75
N ILE A 102 1.70 -11.01 -18.43
CA ILE A 102 1.42 -11.26 -19.84
C ILE A 102 1.72 -9.97 -20.59
N ASP A 103 2.57 -10.05 -21.61
CA ASP A 103 2.85 -8.95 -22.52
C ASP A 103 1.68 -8.77 -23.50
N SER A 104 0.55 -8.27 -22.99
CA SER A 104 -0.58 -7.84 -23.81
C SER A 104 -0.85 -6.37 -23.51
N LEU A 105 -0.33 -5.49 -24.37
CA LEU A 105 -0.42 -4.04 -24.21
C LEU A 105 -1.73 -3.54 -24.81
N ILE A 106 -2.46 -2.70 -24.06
CA ILE A 106 -3.40 -1.74 -24.64
C ILE A 106 -2.74 -0.38 -24.65
N THR A 107 -2.65 0.25 -25.81
CA THR A 107 -2.29 1.66 -25.93
C THR A 107 -3.58 2.48 -25.82
N ALA A 108 -3.93 2.90 -24.61
CA ALA A 108 -4.98 3.89 -24.39
C ALA A 108 -4.30 5.23 -24.07
N GLU A 109 -4.48 6.24 -24.93
CA GLU A 109 -4.09 7.63 -24.64
C GLU A 109 -2.68 7.79 -24.01
N LYS A 110 -1.65 7.22 -24.65
CA LYS A 110 -0.24 7.25 -24.20
C LYS A 110 0.10 6.40 -22.95
N LYS A 111 -0.82 5.61 -22.39
CA LYS A 111 -0.51 4.63 -21.34
C LYS A 111 -0.66 3.20 -21.86
N CYS A 112 0.41 2.44 -21.68
CA CYS A 112 0.43 0.99 -21.86
C CYS A 112 -0.20 0.34 -20.63
N ILE A 113 -1.35 -0.31 -20.78
CA ILE A 113 -1.94 -1.11 -19.70
C ILE A 113 -1.46 -2.54 -19.87
N ASN A 114 -0.71 -3.03 -18.87
CA ASN A 114 -0.30 -4.44 -18.80
C ASN A 114 -1.42 -5.29 -18.21
N PHE A 115 -1.45 -6.57 -18.58
CA PHE A 115 -2.29 -7.56 -17.94
C PHE A 115 -1.44 -8.60 -17.23
N PHE A 116 -2.01 -9.14 -16.16
CA PHE A 116 -1.40 -10.19 -15.38
C PHE A 116 -2.40 -11.31 -15.22
N THR A 117 -1.90 -12.53 -15.29
CA THR A 117 -2.69 -13.66 -14.85
C THR A 117 -2.28 -14.06 -13.44
N ILE A 118 -3.28 -14.07 -12.58
CA ILE A 118 -3.19 -14.52 -11.21
C ILE A 118 -3.77 -15.92 -11.13
N GLU A 119 -3.03 -16.85 -10.54
CA GLU A 119 -3.53 -18.16 -10.14
C GLU A 119 -3.54 -18.25 -8.62
N GLY A 120 -4.72 -18.46 -8.04
CA GLY A 120 -4.89 -18.41 -6.59
C GLY A 120 -6.07 -19.24 -6.11
N GLN A 121 -6.13 -19.42 -4.79
CA GLN A 121 -7.19 -20.17 -4.13
C GLN A 121 -8.24 -19.22 -3.54
N VAL A 122 -9.50 -19.50 -3.85
CA VAL A 122 -10.66 -18.83 -3.27
C VAL A 122 -11.34 -19.83 -2.36
N GLN A 123 -11.46 -19.49 -1.08
CA GLN A 123 -12.20 -20.30 -0.14
C GLN A 123 -13.63 -19.76 -0.04
N LEU A 124 -14.62 -20.65 -0.13
CA LEU A 124 -15.97 -20.34 0.30
C LEU A 124 -16.28 -21.06 1.61
N ILE A 125 -17.12 -20.43 2.42
CA ILE A 125 -17.71 -21.03 3.61
C ILE A 125 -19.23 -20.99 3.51
N LYS A 126 -19.89 -22.01 4.07
CA LYS A 126 -21.34 -22.10 4.10
C LYS A 126 -21.88 -21.34 5.31
N GLU A 127 -22.67 -20.32 5.05
CA GLU A 127 -23.40 -19.56 6.07
C GLU A 127 -24.92 -19.78 5.92
N ILE A 128 -25.71 -19.25 6.87
CA ILE A 128 -27.18 -19.39 6.89
C ILE A 128 -27.79 -18.91 5.57
N GLU A 129 -27.29 -17.79 5.03
CA GLU A 129 -27.78 -17.19 3.79
C GLU A 129 -27.18 -17.81 2.51
N GLY A 130 -26.30 -18.79 2.65
CA GLY A 130 -25.63 -19.48 1.55
C GLY A 130 -24.11 -19.35 1.56
N TRP A 131 -23.51 -19.60 0.40
CA TRP A 131 -22.05 -19.61 0.26
C TRP A 131 -21.49 -18.19 0.19
N ARG A 132 -20.48 -17.91 1.02
CA ARG A 132 -19.75 -16.64 1.08
C ARG A 132 -18.26 -16.86 0.86
N ILE A 133 -17.58 -15.86 0.31
CA ILE A 133 -16.13 -15.86 0.11
C ILE A 133 -15.43 -15.57 1.44
N TYR A 134 -14.49 -16.44 1.80
CA TYR A 134 -13.60 -16.23 2.93
C TYR A 134 -12.27 -15.67 2.40
N GLY A 135 -12.10 -14.35 2.54
CA GLY A 135 -10.91 -13.61 2.12
C GLY A 135 -9.79 -13.63 3.15
N ASN A 136 -10.04 -14.17 4.36
CA ASN A 136 -9.06 -14.26 5.44
C ASN A 136 -8.44 -12.91 5.81
N TRP A 137 -9.28 -11.87 5.91
CA TRP A 137 -8.83 -10.49 6.08
C TRP A 137 -8.15 -10.25 7.42
N ARG A 138 -8.52 -11.01 8.46
CA ARG A 138 -7.87 -10.95 9.76
C ARG A 138 -6.39 -11.32 9.68
N ARG A 139 -6.06 -12.43 9.02
CA ARG A 139 -4.65 -12.84 8.83
C ARG A 139 -3.89 -11.80 8.03
N ILE A 140 -4.48 -11.26 6.97
CA ILE A 140 -3.87 -10.20 6.15
C ILE A 140 -3.52 -8.98 7.03
N ARG A 141 -4.48 -8.52 7.85
CA ARG A 141 -4.26 -7.39 8.77
C ARG A 141 -3.19 -7.70 9.82
N ASP A 142 -3.19 -8.90 10.40
CA ASP A 142 -2.19 -9.31 11.40
C ASP A 142 -0.78 -9.39 10.80
N GLU A 143 -0.65 -9.86 9.55
CA GLU A 143 0.62 -9.89 8.81
C GLU A 143 1.13 -8.47 8.49
N GLU A 144 0.24 -7.55 8.11
CA GLU A 144 0.58 -6.15 7.89
C GLU A 144 0.98 -5.45 9.19
N ALA A 145 0.26 -5.68 10.28
CA ALA A 145 0.62 -5.17 11.60
C ALA A 145 2.01 -5.69 12.03
N LYS A 146 2.31 -6.97 11.82
CA LYS A 146 3.64 -7.55 12.08
C LYS A 146 4.73 -6.91 11.21
N LYS A 147 4.49 -6.73 9.91
CA LYS A 147 5.43 -6.06 9.00
C LYS A 147 5.70 -4.62 9.45
N SER A 148 4.65 -3.87 9.78
CA SER A 148 4.75 -2.51 10.31
C SER A 148 5.51 -2.47 11.64
N GLN A 149 5.28 -3.43 12.54
CA GLN A 149 6.01 -3.51 13.80
C GLN A 149 7.50 -3.79 13.58
N VAL A 150 7.86 -4.70 12.69
CA VAL A 150 9.27 -4.96 12.31
C VAL A 150 9.92 -3.70 11.73
N VAL A 151 9.21 -2.95 10.90
CA VAL A 151 9.69 -1.65 10.38
C VAL A 151 9.89 -0.65 11.52
N ILE A 152 8.93 -0.52 12.43
CA ILE A 152 9.01 0.39 13.60
C ILE A 152 10.21 0.04 14.49
N ASP A 153 10.40 -1.24 14.82
CA ASP A 153 11.51 -1.68 15.64
C ASP A 153 12.84 -1.48 14.92
N TYR A 154 12.91 -1.74 13.61
CA TYR A 154 14.10 -1.41 12.81
C TYR A 154 14.38 0.10 12.80
N ILE A 155 13.37 0.95 12.61
CA ILE A 155 13.52 2.40 12.66
C ILE A 155 14.08 2.81 14.01
N ARG A 156 13.48 2.33 15.11
CA ARG A 156 13.89 2.64 16.48
C ARG A 156 15.34 2.25 16.75
N ASP A 157 15.75 1.05 16.33
CA ASP A 157 17.03 0.47 16.75
C ASP A 157 18.16 0.79 15.76
N SER A 158 17.84 0.90 14.48
CA SER A 158 18.81 0.82 13.38
C SER A 158 18.87 2.08 12.51
N ILE A 159 17.89 2.98 12.56
CA ILE A 159 17.94 4.22 11.81
C ILE A 159 18.04 5.38 12.78
N LYS A 160 19.16 6.11 12.71
CA LYS A 160 19.36 7.30 13.54
C LYS A 160 19.57 8.50 12.66
N ILE A 161 18.83 9.55 12.97
CA ILE A 161 19.16 10.89 12.51
C ILE A 161 20.40 11.29 13.30
N ALA A 162 21.51 11.52 12.59
CA ALA A 162 22.73 11.98 13.21
C ALA A 162 22.45 13.35 13.87
N LYS A 163 23.00 13.58 15.06
CA LYS A 163 22.78 14.79 15.89
C LYS A 163 23.21 16.11 15.25
N ASN A 164 23.59 16.12 13.98
CA ASN A 164 24.04 17.29 13.24
C ASN A 164 22.88 17.95 12.48
N ILE A 165 21.75 18.16 13.16
CA ILE A 165 20.65 18.95 12.60
C ILE A 165 21.07 20.43 12.70
N ARG A 166 21.07 21.15 11.58
CA ARG A 166 21.45 22.56 11.52
C ARG A 166 20.42 23.34 10.73
N ILE A 167 20.00 24.46 11.26
CA ILE A 167 19.21 25.45 10.53
C ILE A 167 20.19 26.49 10.00
N ARG A 168 20.16 26.73 8.70
CA ARG A 168 20.95 27.76 8.02
C ARG A 168 20.03 28.81 7.45
N GLU A 169 20.42 30.06 7.63
CA GLU A 169 19.73 31.21 7.03
C GLU A 169 20.64 31.85 6.00
N PHE A 170 20.12 32.01 4.80
CA PHE A 170 20.84 32.66 3.70
C PHE A 170 20.35 34.10 3.61
N GLN A 171 21.17 35.04 4.09
CA GLN A 171 20.82 36.47 4.17
C GLN A 171 20.36 37.03 2.81
N ASP A 172 21.02 36.61 1.72
CA ASP A 172 20.78 37.13 0.38
C ASP A 172 19.45 36.68 -0.23
N THR A 173 18.89 35.55 0.23
CA THR A 173 17.70 34.94 -0.37
C THR A 173 16.53 34.83 0.59
N ARG A 174 16.70 35.26 1.85
CA ARG A 174 15.76 35.01 2.96
C ARG A 174 15.37 33.53 3.10
N ARG A 175 16.19 32.61 2.56
CA ARG A 175 15.91 31.18 2.61
C ARG A 175 16.34 30.63 3.96
N VAL A 176 15.45 29.85 4.56
CA VAL A 176 15.75 29.06 5.76
C VAL A 176 15.82 27.61 5.35
N CYS A 177 16.95 26.96 5.61
CA CYS A 177 17.18 25.57 5.23
C CYS A 177 17.51 24.73 6.46
N LEU A 178 16.86 23.58 6.57
CA LEU A 178 17.22 22.54 7.51
C LEU A 178 18.17 21.56 6.82
N GLU A 179 19.37 21.41 7.36
CA GLU A 179 20.34 20.39 6.95
C GLU A 179 20.43 19.32 8.03
N GLY A 180 20.34 18.05 7.61
CA GLY A 180 20.48 16.91 8.51
C GLY A 180 21.21 15.76 7.83
N SER A 181 21.51 14.71 8.61
CA SER A 181 22.04 13.47 8.07
C SER A 181 21.33 12.26 8.64
N LEU A 182 20.97 11.35 7.75
CA LEU A 182 20.39 10.05 8.06
C LEU A 182 21.50 8.99 7.96
N LYS A 183 21.66 8.16 8.99
CA LYS A 183 22.62 7.04 8.96
C LYS A 183 21.91 5.71 9.19
N ASN A 184 22.20 4.75 8.33
CA ASN A 184 21.71 3.37 8.43
C ASN A 184 22.70 2.55 9.28
N TYR A 185 22.36 2.31 10.54
CA TYR A 185 23.14 1.45 11.45
C TYR A 185 22.72 -0.02 11.38
N GLY A 186 21.62 -0.33 10.69
CA GLY A 186 21.15 -1.70 10.58
C GLY A 186 21.82 -2.48 9.45
N LYS A 187 21.37 -3.73 9.30
CA LYS A 187 21.97 -4.71 8.38
C LYS A 187 21.32 -4.74 7.00
N ARG A 188 20.18 -4.05 6.81
CA ARG A 188 19.41 -4.08 5.56
C ARG A 188 19.71 -2.86 4.70
N ILE A 189 19.63 -3.02 3.38
CA ILE A 189 19.72 -1.91 2.43
C ILE A 189 18.38 -1.18 2.40
N LEU A 190 18.39 0.13 2.64
CA LEU A 190 17.19 0.98 2.60
C LEU A 190 17.01 1.55 1.19
N CYS A 191 15.84 1.37 0.60
CA CYS A 191 15.50 1.94 -0.71
C CYS A 191 14.58 3.16 -0.61
N ASP A 192 13.84 3.30 0.49
CA ASP A 192 13.03 4.47 0.77
C ASP A 192 13.04 4.73 2.28
N VAL A 193 13.13 6.00 2.69
CA VAL A 193 13.05 6.39 4.10
C VAL A 193 12.26 7.68 4.18
N GLU A 194 11.13 7.61 4.87
CA GLU A 194 10.27 8.77 5.12
C GLU A 194 10.65 9.42 6.45
N VAL A 195 10.84 10.73 6.41
CA VAL A 195 11.21 11.54 7.55
C VAL A 195 10.22 12.68 7.72
N MET A 196 9.61 12.74 8.90
CA MET A 196 8.72 13.82 9.32
C MET A 196 9.51 14.88 10.07
N ILE A 197 9.37 16.14 9.64
CA ILE A 197 9.95 17.32 10.29
C ILE A 197 8.81 18.10 10.92
N ILE A 198 8.93 18.37 12.22
CA ILE A 198 7.94 19.08 13.02
C ILE A 198 8.60 20.36 13.52
N CYS A 199 8.10 21.50 13.06
CA CYS A 199 8.49 22.82 13.50
C CYS A 199 7.57 23.29 14.63
N TYR A 200 8.14 23.94 15.64
CA TYR A 200 7.40 24.36 16.84
C TYR A 200 7.31 25.88 17.00
N GLU A 201 6.14 26.36 17.43
CA GLU A 201 6.01 27.69 18.01
C GLU A 201 6.40 27.67 19.50
N LYS A 202 6.24 28.81 20.19
CA LYS A 202 6.48 28.88 21.64
C LYS A 202 5.68 27.81 22.39
N ASN A 203 6.23 27.29 23.49
CA ASN A 203 5.65 26.22 24.30
C ASN A 203 5.55 24.86 23.58
N ARG A 204 6.40 24.59 22.58
CA ARG A 204 6.45 23.32 21.84
C ARG A 204 5.12 22.89 21.19
N LYS A 205 4.28 23.83 20.80
CA LYS A 205 3.09 23.53 19.99
C LYS A 205 3.51 23.38 18.51
N PRO A 206 3.15 22.27 17.82
CA PRO A 206 3.47 22.13 16.40
C PRO A 206 2.78 23.23 15.58
N CYS A 207 3.53 23.94 14.75
CA CYS A 207 2.99 24.98 13.87
C CYS A 207 3.20 24.68 12.37
N TYR A 208 4.11 23.77 12.05
CA TYR A 208 4.36 23.36 10.67
C TYR A 208 4.92 21.93 10.64
N ILE A 209 4.35 21.07 9.81
CA ILE A 209 4.73 19.67 9.68
C ILE A 209 4.90 19.38 8.20
N LEU A 210 6.01 18.74 7.83
CA LEU A 210 6.21 18.25 6.48
C LEU A 210 6.84 16.85 6.51
N SER A 211 6.65 16.13 5.41
CA SER A 211 7.28 14.82 5.18
C SER A 211 8.21 14.90 3.97
N ILE A 212 9.36 14.24 4.06
CA ILE A 212 10.36 14.16 3.00
C ILE A 212 10.87 12.72 2.87
N HIS A 213 11.45 12.41 1.71
CA HIS A 213 12.09 11.11 1.44
C HIS A 213 13.59 11.28 1.17
N PRO A 214 14.44 11.46 2.20
CA PRO A 214 15.89 11.56 2.05
C PRO A 214 16.50 10.40 1.26
N VAL A 215 15.90 9.21 1.37
CA VAL A 215 16.20 8.05 0.53
C VAL A 215 14.89 7.73 -0.19
N ASN A 216 14.93 7.58 -1.51
CA ASN A 216 13.76 7.22 -2.32
C ASN A 216 14.17 6.22 -3.41
N GLU A 217 13.18 5.54 -3.98
CA GLU A 217 13.38 4.42 -4.91
C GLU A 217 14.10 4.82 -6.22
N ASN A 218 14.06 6.12 -6.58
CA ASN A 218 14.69 6.65 -7.79
C ASN A 218 16.17 6.99 -7.57
N GLU A 219 16.65 6.96 -6.34
CA GLU A 219 18.00 7.33 -5.97
C GLU A 219 18.82 6.12 -5.49
N LYS A 220 20.13 6.32 -5.31
CA LYS A 220 21.00 5.26 -4.78
C LYS A 220 20.52 4.86 -3.37
N PRO A 221 20.27 3.56 -3.13
CA PRO A 221 19.79 3.09 -1.84
C PRO A 221 20.87 3.24 -0.75
N LEU A 222 20.43 3.44 0.49
CA LEU A 222 21.30 3.65 1.63
C LEU A 222 21.75 2.32 2.23
N LYS A 223 22.97 1.91 1.87
CA LYS A 223 23.61 0.67 2.36
C LYS A 223 23.90 0.73 3.88
N PRO A 224 23.99 -0.43 4.56
CA PRO A 224 24.45 -0.53 5.94
C PRO A 224 25.74 0.27 6.22
N GLY A 225 25.77 0.95 7.35
CA GLY A 225 26.88 1.77 7.83
C GLY A 225 27.06 3.12 7.11
N LYS A 226 26.30 3.40 6.05
CA LYS A 226 26.42 4.64 5.27
C LYS A 226 25.47 5.73 5.78
N SER A 227 25.86 6.97 5.52
CA SER A 227 25.07 8.17 5.79
C SER A 227 24.62 8.83 4.49
N LYS A 228 23.50 9.54 4.58
CA LYS A 228 23.03 10.45 3.54
C LYS A 228 22.71 11.80 4.17
N ILE A 229 23.10 12.88 3.49
CA ILE A 229 22.74 14.23 3.89
C ILE A 229 21.43 14.57 3.20
N PHE A 230 20.55 15.27 3.91
CA PHE A 230 19.33 15.84 3.33
C PHE A 230 19.23 17.31 3.69
N GLN A 231 18.58 18.06 2.82
CA GLN A 231 18.30 19.48 2.98
C GLN A 231 16.83 19.74 2.66
N VAL A 232 16.22 20.63 3.42
CA VAL A 232 14.81 20.99 3.29
C VAL A 232 14.67 22.49 3.36
N ASP A 233 13.97 23.05 2.40
CA ASP A 233 13.55 24.45 2.43
C ASP A 233 12.39 24.62 3.43
N LEU A 234 12.61 25.42 4.46
CA LEU A 234 11.63 25.78 5.48
C LEU A 234 11.22 27.26 5.36
N SER A 235 11.46 27.91 4.22
CA SER A 235 11.12 29.32 4.01
C SER A 235 9.61 29.59 4.04
N THR A 236 8.79 28.54 3.86
CA THR A 236 7.33 28.59 3.97
C THR A 236 6.81 28.32 5.38
N ALA A 237 7.70 28.10 6.36
CA ALA A 237 7.28 27.94 7.74
C ALA A 237 6.66 29.25 8.29
N PRO A 238 5.61 29.16 9.15
CA PRO A 238 4.97 30.34 9.71
C PRO A 238 5.95 31.22 10.49
N ALA A 239 5.71 32.53 10.50
CA ALA A 239 6.50 33.49 11.28
C ALA A 239 6.51 33.22 12.80
N THR A 240 5.56 32.42 13.30
CA THR A 240 5.49 31.98 14.70
C THR A 240 6.46 30.85 15.04
N TRP A 241 7.11 30.23 14.04
CA TRP A 241 8.10 29.18 14.25
C TRP A 241 9.33 29.72 14.99
N THR A 242 9.68 29.05 16.09
CA THR A 242 10.80 29.43 16.96
C THR A 242 12.16 28.93 16.49
N LYS A 243 12.22 28.30 15.31
CA LYS A 243 13.37 27.52 14.83
C LYS A 243 13.67 26.25 15.63
N GLU A 244 12.80 25.88 16.57
CA GLU A 244 12.82 24.55 17.16
C GLU A 244 12.24 23.52 16.18
N VAL A 245 12.92 22.39 16.05
CA VAL A 245 12.53 21.28 15.17
C VAL A 245 12.71 19.94 15.86
N ASP A 246 11.73 19.06 15.72
CA ASP A 246 11.91 17.62 15.92
C ASP A 246 11.91 16.94 14.55
N ILE A 247 12.73 15.92 14.40
CA ILE A 247 12.76 15.11 13.20
C ILE A 247 12.58 13.66 13.60
N LYS A 248 11.65 12.96 12.92
CA LYS A 248 11.33 11.56 13.18
C LYS A 248 11.37 10.79 11.88
N VAL A 249 12.05 9.65 11.89
CA VAL A 249 11.87 8.65 10.84
C VAL A 249 10.54 7.97 11.11
N VAL A 250 9.63 8.00 10.14
CA VAL A 250 8.26 7.48 10.31
C VAL A 250 8.00 6.22 9.51
N ASN A 251 8.77 6.01 8.43
CA ASN A 251 8.66 4.82 7.61
C ASN A 251 9.98 4.50 6.92
N CYS A 252 10.17 3.24 6.54
CA CYS A 252 11.24 2.85 5.62
C CYS A 252 10.86 1.61 4.80
N LYS A 253 11.42 1.53 3.59
CA LYS A 253 11.37 0.35 2.74
C LYS A 253 12.76 -0.22 2.53
N PHE A 254 12.79 -1.54 2.34
CA PHE A 254 14.02 -2.28 2.13
C PHE A 254 14.10 -2.75 0.68
N LYS A 255 15.32 -2.87 0.19
CA LYS A 255 15.54 -3.59 -1.06
C LYS A 255 15.28 -5.08 -0.83
N ASP A 256 14.43 -5.67 -1.68
CA ASP A 256 14.20 -7.11 -1.75
C ASP A 256 15.49 -7.88 -2.13
#